data_AF-A0A124JVE1-F1
#
_entry.id   AF-A0A124JVE1-F1
#
_cell.length_a   1.000
_cell.length_b   1.000
_cell.length_c   1.000
_cell.angle_alpha   90.00
_cell.angle_beta   90.00
_cell.angle_gamma   90.00
#
_symmetry.space_group_name_H-M   'P 1'
#
loop_
_entity.id
_entity.type
_entity.pdbx_description
1 polymer ?
#
loop_
_entity_poly.entity_id
_entity_poly.type
_entity_poly.pdbx_seq_one_letter_code
_entity_poly.pdbx_strand_id
1 'polypeptide(L)'
;MILSMLLLSGLQVPDPAPALDAVKTCDRVEMRKMIAGEPHRRTEFAAAAYAEQRAIARERATLLAAPSADRGEGTPAGEADTANALGQLDGRQKQLDDARAVETSWRALFDEMRADFLANCNGRKDSQ
;
A
#
# COMPACT_ATOMS: atom_id res chain seq x y z
N MET A 1 -1.32 12.73 22.72
CA MET A 1 -1.02 11.63 21.78
C MET A 1 -2.33 11.19 21.14
N ILE A 2 -2.63 11.68 19.94
CA ILE A 2 -3.80 11.24 19.19
C ILE A 2 -3.38 10.12 18.25
N LEU A 3 -4.17 9.06 18.35
CA LEU A 3 -4.11 7.76 17.70
C LEU A 3 -4.25 7.89 16.17
N SER A 4 -3.14 7.92 15.43
CA SER A 4 -3.12 7.88 13.95
C SER A 4 -2.94 6.47 13.38
N MET A 5 -3.63 5.47 13.94
CA MET A 5 -3.58 4.07 13.46
C MET A 5 -4.61 3.75 12.35
N LEU A 6 -5.40 4.72 11.89
CA LEU A 6 -6.63 4.43 11.11
C LEU A 6 -6.47 4.38 9.57
N LEU A 7 -5.26 4.49 9.00
CA LEU A 7 -5.08 4.54 7.54
C LEU A 7 -4.50 3.27 6.90
N LEU A 8 -4.14 2.23 7.67
CA LEU A 8 -3.47 1.05 7.12
C LEU A 8 -4.39 0.06 6.36
N SER A 9 -5.72 0.13 6.51
CA SER A 9 -6.62 -0.84 5.90
C SER A 9 -6.63 -0.77 4.36
N GLY A 10 -6.35 0.39 3.77
CA GLY A 10 -6.33 0.58 2.31
C GLY A 10 -5.01 0.19 1.63
N LEU A 11 -3.98 -0.17 2.39
CA LEU A 11 -2.65 -0.54 1.88
C LEU A 11 -2.38 -2.05 1.97
N GLN A 12 -3.43 -2.86 2.17
CA GLN A 12 -3.30 -4.31 2.20
C GLN A 12 -3.00 -4.85 0.80
N VAL A 13 -1.86 -5.52 0.68
CA VAL A 13 -1.51 -6.26 -0.54
C VAL A 13 -2.08 -7.68 -0.44
N PRO A 14 -2.67 -8.23 -1.52
CA PRO A 14 -3.21 -9.58 -1.50
C PRO A 14 -2.17 -10.66 -1.20
N ASP A 15 -2.59 -11.72 -0.52
CA ASP A 15 -1.87 -12.99 -0.48
C ASP A 15 -1.92 -13.64 -1.88
N PRO A 16 -0.77 -14.01 -2.48
CA PRO A 16 -0.76 -14.69 -3.77
C PRO A 16 -1.20 -16.14 -3.74
N ALA A 17 -1.26 -16.80 -2.58
CA ALA A 17 -1.55 -18.23 -2.51
C ALA A 17 -2.86 -18.66 -3.22
N PRO A 18 -4.01 -17.96 -3.05
CA PRO A 18 -5.22 -18.31 -3.76
C PRO A 18 -5.11 -18.16 -5.29
N ALA A 19 -4.35 -17.15 -5.75
CA ALA A 19 -4.16 -16.93 -7.18
C ALA A 19 -3.27 -18.00 -7.81
N LEU A 20 -2.20 -18.37 -7.13
CA LEU A 20 -1.30 -19.46 -7.55
C LEU A 20 -2.02 -20.80 -7.59
N ASP A 21 -2.88 -21.09 -6.61
CA ASP A 21 -3.66 -22.33 -6.60
C ASP A 21 -4.68 -22.38 -7.74
N ALA A 22 -5.37 -21.27 -8.02
CA ALA A 22 -6.30 -21.15 -9.14
C ALA A 22 -5.62 -21.37 -10.50
N VAL A 23 -4.39 -20.85 -10.68
CA VAL A 23 -3.60 -21.13 -11.89
C VAL A 23 -3.23 -22.61 -11.97
N LYS A 24 -2.73 -23.20 -10.88
CA LYS A 24 -2.30 -24.60 -10.82
C LYS A 24 -3.43 -25.59 -11.12
N THR A 25 -4.63 -25.33 -10.63
CA THR A 25 -5.82 -26.18 -10.80
C THR A 25 -6.64 -25.82 -12.03
N CYS A 26 -6.26 -24.77 -12.75
CA CYS A 26 -7.04 -24.16 -13.83
C CYS A 26 -8.47 -23.75 -13.39
N ASP A 27 -8.63 -23.26 -12.15
CA ASP A 27 -9.90 -22.74 -11.65
C ASP A 27 -10.31 -21.45 -12.37
N ARG A 28 -11.22 -21.61 -13.34
CA ARG A 28 -11.77 -20.50 -14.14
C ARG A 28 -12.65 -19.55 -13.35
N VAL A 29 -13.35 -20.04 -12.33
CA VAL A 29 -14.27 -19.21 -11.55
C VAL A 29 -13.48 -18.25 -10.69
N GLU A 30 -12.48 -18.76 -9.96
CA GLU A 30 -11.65 -17.92 -9.10
C GLU A 30 -10.79 -16.96 -9.93
N MET A 31 -10.16 -17.42 -11.03
CA MET A 31 -9.39 -16.52 -11.90
C MET A 31 -10.24 -15.39 -12.48
N ARG A 32 -11.47 -15.66 -12.93
CA ARG A 32 -12.37 -14.60 -13.44
C ARG A 32 -12.74 -13.61 -12.34
N LYS A 33 -13.05 -14.09 -11.14
CA LYS A 33 -13.39 -13.25 -9.98
C LYS A 33 -12.22 -12.33 -9.62
N MET A 34 -11.00 -12.86 -9.52
CA MET A 34 -9.81 -12.05 -9.24
C MET A 34 -9.54 -11.02 -10.34
N ILE A 35 -9.59 -11.42 -11.61
CA ILE A 35 -9.41 -10.51 -12.75
C ILE A 35 -10.44 -9.37 -12.74
N ALA A 36 -11.70 -9.68 -12.42
CA ALA A 36 -12.76 -8.67 -12.35
C ALA A 36 -12.63 -7.73 -11.15
N GLY A 37 -12.13 -8.23 -10.00
CA GLY A 37 -11.95 -7.43 -8.79
C GLY A 37 -10.69 -6.54 -8.79
N GLU A 38 -9.65 -6.94 -9.51
CA GLU A 38 -8.34 -6.29 -9.47
C GLU A 38 -8.37 -4.78 -9.83
N PRO A 39 -9.13 -4.29 -10.85
CA PRO A 39 -9.20 -2.86 -11.13
C PRO A 39 -9.72 -2.01 -9.97
N HIS A 40 -10.72 -2.52 -9.24
CA HIS A 40 -11.27 -1.84 -8.08
C HIS A 40 -10.23 -1.77 -6.96
N ARG A 41 -9.62 -2.91 -6.62
CA ARG A 41 -8.56 -2.99 -5.60
C ARG A 41 -7.38 -2.07 -5.90
N ARG A 42 -6.91 -2.03 -7.16
CA ARG A 42 -5.83 -1.13 -7.60
C ARG A 42 -6.21 0.34 -7.41
N THR A 43 -7.48 0.68 -7.63
CA THR A 43 -8.02 2.04 -7.43
C THR A 43 -8.09 2.39 -5.94
N GLU A 44 -8.58 1.49 -5.10
CA GLU A 44 -8.64 1.67 -3.65
C GLU A 44 -7.24 1.87 -3.05
N PHE A 45 -6.28 1.02 -3.43
CA PHE A 45 -4.88 1.16 -3.03
C PHE A 45 -4.31 2.52 -3.46
N ALA A 46 -4.51 2.91 -4.73
CA ALA A 46 -3.99 4.17 -5.25
C ALA A 46 -4.60 5.38 -4.51
N ALA A 47 -5.89 5.35 -4.22
CA ALA A 47 -6.57 6.40 -3.46
C ALA A 47 -6.03 6.51 -2.03
N ALA A 48 -5.85 5.37 -1.34
CA ALA A 48 -5.29 5.33 0.01
C ALA A 48 -3.83 5.81 0.04
N ALA A 49 -2.99 5.33 -0.88
CA ALA A 49 -1.59 5.73 -0.99
C ALA A 49 -1.43 7.22 -1.30
N TYR A 50 -2.32 7.78 -2.11
CA TYR A 50 -2.35 9.22 -2.38
C TYR A 50 -2.78 10.03 -1.14
N ALA A 51 -3.83 9.58 -0.44
CA ALA A 51 -4.32 10.24 0.76
C ALA A 51 -3.23 10.31 1.85
N GLU A 52 -2.51 9.20 2.09
CA GLU A 52 -1.43 9.15 3.07
C GLU A 52 -0.25 10.05 2.66
N GLN A 53 0.18 10.02 1.39
CA GLN A 53 1.24 10.91 0.92
C GLN A 53 0.87 12.39 1.12
N ARG A 54 -0.39 12.74 0.87
CA ARG A 54 -0.88 14.11 1.07
C ARG A 54 -0.90 14.49 2.54
N ALA A 55 -1.26 13.57 3.43
CA ALA A 55 -1.23 13.79 4.87
C ALA A 55 0.21 14.05 5.36
N ILE A 56 1.15 13.15 5.01
CA ILE A 56 2.58 13.31 5.34
C ILE A 56 3.12 14.64 4.85
N ALA A 57 2.83 15.01 3.59
CA ALA A 57 3.31 16.27 3.02
C ALA A 57 2.76 17.50 3.77
N ARG A 58 1.48 17.49 4.14
CA ARG A 58 0.84 18.58 4.89
C ARG A 58 1.39 18.70 6.31
N GLU A 59 1.54 17.58 7.00
CA GLU A 59 2.09 17.55 8.36
C GLU A 59 3.55 18.02 8.37
N ARG A 60 4.36 17.55 7.41
CA ARG A 60 5.75 18.01 7.24
C ARG A 60 5.80 19.51 6.97
N ALA A 61 4.97 20.02 6.07
CA ALA A 61 4.92 21.46 5.79
C ALA A 61 4.52 22.28 7.02
N THR A 62 3.58 21.78 7.83
CA THR A 62 3.15 22.44 9.08
C THR A 62 4.28 22.50 10.10
N LEU A 63 5.02 21.40 10.29
CA LEU A 63 6.15 21.35 11.22
C LEU A 63 7.28 22.30 10.81
N LEU A 64 7.56 22.41 9.51
CA LEU A 64 8.63 23.25 8.98
C LEU A 64 8.24 24.73 8.89
N ALA A 65 6.95 25.05 8.77
CA ALA A 65 6.45 26.42 8.67
C ALA A 65 6.18 27.07 10.04
N ALA A 66 6.13 26.30 11.13
CA ALA A 66 5.85 26.84 12.45
C ALA A 66 6.97 27.80 12.91
N PRO A 67 6.64 28.99 13.44
CA PRO A 67 7.63 29.92 13.98
C PRO A 67 8.49 29.27 15.05
N SER A 68 9.77 29.63 15.10
CA SER A 68 10.74 29.14 16.08
C SER A 68 10.32 29.36 17.53
N ALA A 69 9.67 30.48 17.82
CA ALA A 69 9.12 30.78 19.14
C ALA A 69 7.99 29.80 19.57
N ASP A 70 7.16 29.34 18.64
CA ASP A 70 6.03 28.43 18.94
C ASP A 70 6.47 26.97 19.08
N ARG A 71 7.63 26.61 18.50
CA ARG A 71 8.25 25.27 18.61
C ARG A 71 9.17 25.12 19.83
N GLY A 72 9.37 26.17 20.62
CA GLY A 72 10.40 26.18 21.67
C GLY A 72 11.81 26.03 21.10
N GLU A 73 12.02 26.46 19.85
CA GLU A 73 13.29 26.36 19.12
C GLU A 73 14.36 27.17 19.86
N GLY A 74 15.54 26.58 20.05
CA GLY A 74 16.58 27.11 20.96
C GLY A 74 16.50 26.58 22.40
N THR A 75 15.52 25.73 22.71
CA THR A 75 15.53 24.89 23.91
C THR A 75 15.73 23.42 23.55
N PRO A 76 16.51 22.64 24.33
CA PRO A 76 16.73 21.23 24.03
C PRO A 76 15.43 20.39 23.94
N ALA A 77 14.40 20.78 24.68
CA ALA A 77 13.11 20.08 24.68
C ALA A 77 12.31 20.31 23.38
N GLY A 78 12.17 21.57 22.94
CA GLY A 78 11.44 21.90 21.70
C GLY A 78 12.11 21.36 20.42
N GLU A 79 13.45 21.31 20.43
CA GLU A 79 14.23 20.69 19.36
C GLU A 79 14.03 19.17 19.33
N ALA A 80 14.05 18.49 20.49
CA ALA A 80 13.79 17.06 20.58
C ALA A 80 12.37 16.69 20.14
N ASP A 81 11.37 17.49 20.50
CA ASP A 81 9.97 17.26 20.10
C ASP A 81 9.78 17.39 18.58
N THR A 82 10.39 18.42 17.97
CA THR A 82 10.36 18.62 16.52
C THR A 82 11.06 17.47 15.78
N ALA A 83 12.24 17.05 16.27
CA ALA A 83 12.98 15.93 15.69
C ALA A 83 12.20 14.61 15.79
N ASN A 84 11.56 14.35 16.92
CA ASN A 84 10.71 13.18 17.11
C ASN A 84 9.51 13.18 16.16
N ALA A 85 8.87 14.34 15.96
CA ALA A 85 7.75 14.47 15.03
C ALA A 85 8.17 14.22 13.57
N LEU A 86 9.31 14.77 13.14
CA LEU A 86 9.86 14.51 11.81
C LEU A 86 10.24 13.03 11.63
N GLY A 87 10.85 12.41 12.63
CA GLY A 87 11.19 10.99 12.60
C GLY A 87 9.96 10.08 12.46
N GLN A 88 8.82 10.45 13.08
CA GLN A 88 7.55 9.73 12.88
C GLN A 88 7.02 9.86 11.45
N LEU A 89 7.14 11.05 10.84
CA LEU A 89 6.74 11.26 9.45
C LEU A 89 7.64 10.48 8.48
N ASP A 90 8.94 10.40 8.73
CA ASP A 90 9.86 9.59 7.93
C ASP A 90 9.54 8.09 8.06
N GLY A 91 9.20 7.63 9.27
CA GLY A 91 8.72 6.26 9.50
C GLY A 91 7.47 5.93 8.68
N ARG A 92 6.48 6.83 8.66
CA ARG A 92 5.26 6.68 7.84
C ARG A 92 5.55 6.71 6.34
N GLN A 93 6.43 7.61 5.90
CA GLN A 93 6.84 7.67 4.49
C GLN A 93 7.47 6.35 4.05
N LYS A 94 8.36 5.80 4.87
CA LYS A 94 8.97 4.49 4.58
C LYS A 94 7.94 3.37 4.49
N GLN A 95 6.99 3.30 5.42
CA GLN A 95 5.91 2.30 5.39
C GLN A 95 5.06 2.42 4.11
N LEU A 96 4.75 3.65 3.67
CA LEU A 96 4.02 3.89 2.44
C LEU A 96 4.83 3.45 1.20
N ASP A 97 6.13 3.71 1.19
CA ASP A 97 7.01 3.30 0.10
C ASP A 97 7.19 1.78 0.04
N ASP A 98 7.33 1.12 1.19
CA ASP A 98 7.32 -0.34 1.29
C ASP A 98 6.01 -0.92 0.75
N ALA A 99 4.85 -0.36 1.13
CA ALA A 99 3.55 -0.79 0.62
C ALA A 99 3.43 -0.63 -0.92
N ARG A 100 3.93 0.48 -1.48
CA ARG A 100 3.95 0.69 -2.94
C ARG A 100 4.86 -0.29 -3.66
N ALA A 101 5.99 -0.64 -3.06
CA ALA A 101 6.90 -1.63 -3.61
C ALA A 101 6.23 -3.01 -3.66
N VAL A 102 5.61 -3.44 -2.56
CA VAL A 102 4.90 -4.73 -2.50
C VAL A 102 3.70 -4.76 -3.46
N GLU A 103 2.92 -3.67 -3.57
CA GLU A 103 1.84 -3.55 -4.55
C GLU A 103 2.36 -3.65 -6.00
N THR A 104 3.51 -3.06 -6.30
CA THR A 104 4.13 -3.14 -7.63
C THR A 104 4.53 -4.58 -7.95
N SER A 105 5.14 -5.28 -6.98
CA SER A 105 5.47 -6.70 -7.10
C SER A 105 4.23 -7.58 -7.27
N TRP A 106 3.14 -7.30 -6.53
CA TRP A 106 1.87 -8.00 -6.69
C TRP A 106 1.31 -7.84 -8.11
N ARG A 107 1.28 -6.63 -8.65
CA ARG A 107 0.77 -6.39 -10.01
C ARG A 107 1.55 -7.17 -11.06
N ALA A 108 2.88 -7.16 -10.97
CA ALA A 108 3.73 -7.93 -11.85
C ALA A 108 3.43 -9.44 -11.74
N LEU A 109 3.38 -9.99 -10.52
CA LEU A 109 3.05 -11.39 -10.29
C LEU A 109 1.67 -11.76 -10.82
N PHE A 110 0.66 -10.91 -10.60
CA PHE A 110 -0.71 -11.15 -11.07
C PHE A 110 -0.80 -11.17 -12.60
N ASP A 111 -0.08 -10.27 -13.26
CA ASP A 111 -0.04 -10.22 -14.72
C ASP A 111 0.64 -11.48 -15.29
N GLU A 112 1.71 -11.99 -14.66
CA GLU A 112 2.34 -13.28 -15.01
C GLU A 112 1.41 -14.48 -14.78
N MET A 113 0.73 -14.55 -13.63
CA MET A 113 -0.26 -15.60 -13.34
C MET A 113 -1.40 -15.63 -14.36
N ARG A 114 -1.88 -14.45 -14.77
CA ARG A 114 -2.90 -14.33 -15.81
C ARG A 114 -2.38 -14.81 -17.17
N ALA A 115 -1.15 -14.47 -17.53
CA ALA A 115 -0.53 -14.95 -18.77
C ALA A 115 -0.39 -16.48 -18.78
N ASP A 116 0.12 -17.05 -17.68
CA ASP A 116 0.26 -18.50 -17.49
C ASP A 116 -1.11 -19.22 -17.64
N PHE A 117 -2.13 -18.72 -16.93
CA PHE A 117 -3.48 -19.27 -17.02
C PHE A 117 -4.03 -19.26 -18.46
N LEU A 118 -3.87 -18.14 -19.18
CA LEU A 118 -4.36 -18.02 -20.56
C LEU A 118 -3.61 -18.95 -21.52
N ALA A 119 -2.32 -19.18 -21.28
CA ALA A 119 -1.50 -20.07 -22.09
C ALA A 119 -1.82 -21.56 -21.84
N ASN A 120 -2.04 -21.95 -20.57
CA ASN A 120 -2.03 -23.35 -20.16
C ASN A 120 -3.40 -23.93 -19.77
N CYS A 121 -4.41 -23.09 -19.47
CA CYS A 121 -5.74 -23.53 -19.03
C CYS A 121 -6.86 -23.34 -20.08
N ASN A 122 -6.53 -22.74 -21.24
CA ASN A 122 -7.45 -22.69 -22.38
C ASN A 122 -7.64 -24.10 -22.97
N GLY A 123 -8.85 -24.67 -22.82
CA GLY A 123 -9.22 -25.97 -23.39
C GLY A 123 -9.24 -27.15 -22.42
N ARG A 124 -8.68 -27.03 -21.21
CA ARG A 124 -8.86 -28.05 -20.16
C ARG A 124 -10.27 -27.93 -19.56
N LYS A 125 -10.99 -29.05 -19.37
CA LYS A 125 -12.18 -29.07 -18.48
C LYS A 125 -11.65 -28.91 -17.05
N ASP A 126 -12.35 -28.13 -16.24
CA ASP A 126 -12.00 -27.90 -14.85
C ASP A 126 -11.77 -29.26 -14.16
N SER A 127 -10.56 -29.48 -13.64
CA SER A 127 -10.24 -30.69 -12.89
C SER A 127 -10.92 -30.54 -11.53
N GLN A 128 -12.17 -30.96 -11.47
CA GLN A 128 -13.02 -30.95 -10.28
C GLN A 128 -12.54 -31.98 -9.26
#